data_AF-A0A6G7SZ42-F1
#
_entry.id   AF-A0A6G7SZ42-F1
#
_cell.length_a   1.000
_cell.length_b   1.000
_cell.length_c   1.000
_cell.angle_alpha   90.00
_cell.angle_beta   90.00
_cell.angle_gamma   90.00
#
_symmetry.space_group_name_H-M   'P 1'
#
loop_
_entity.id
_entity.type
_entity.pdbx_description
1 polymer ?
#
loop_
_entity_poly.entity_id
_entity_poly.type
_entity_poly.pdbx_seq_one_letter_code
_entity_poly.pdbx_strand_id
1 'polypeptide(L)'
;MSTTASDLYLARRNAYAEFLSAADSEASVCWRKADGQYGGPEETTAAQDAAYTVTRDRYNRILVEPVGPHKEAQALIEQIRLLGRATKEEQDWISFKKAREVFVDAARVCLKDTLDG
;
A
#
# COMPACT_ATOMS: atom_id res chain seq x y z
N MET A 1 -20.61 15.67 -16.31
CA MET A 1 -19.34 15.69 -15.56
C MET A 1 -18.45 16.77 -16.14
N SER A 2 -17.83 17.60 -15.29
CA SER A 2 -16.82 18.57 -15.72
C SER A 2 -15.52 17.84 -16.04
N THR A 3 -14.73 18.30 -17.02
CA THR A 3 -13.40 17.77 -17.36
C THR A 3 -12.52 17.66 -16.11
N THR A 4 -12.62 18.63 -15.19
CA THR A 4 -11.89 18.65 -13.92
C THR A 4 -12.24 17.49 -12.98
N ALA A 5 -13.49 17.04 -12.95
CA ALA A 5 -13.92 15.91 -12.11
C ALA A 5 -13.40 14.57 -12.66
N SER A 6 -13.40 14.41 -13.99
CA SER A 6 -12.81 13.24 -14.65
C SER A 6 -11.29 13.18 -14.49
N ASP A 7 -10.59 14.31 -14.61
CA ASP A 7 -9.14 14.37 -14.39
C ASP A 7 -8.77 14.04 -12.94
N LEU A 8 -9.51 14.58 -11.96
CA LEU A 8 -9.32 14.28 -10.54
C LEU A 8 -9.59 12.81 -10.23
N TYR A 9 -10.66 12.23 -10.80
CA TYR A 9 -10.95 10.81 -10.67
C TYR A 9 -9.79 9.94 -11.16
N LEU A 10 -9.24 10.24 -12.35
CA LEU A 10 -8.12 9.49 -12.91
C LEU A 10 -6.86 9.64 -12.07
N ALA A 11 -6.56 10.86 -11.59
CA ALA A 11 -5.43 11.11 -10.70
C ALA A 11 -5.53 10.29 -9.41
N ARG A 12 -6.69 10.32 -8.74
CA ARG A 12 -6.95 9.53 -7.52
C ARG A 12 -6.87 8.03 -7.77
N ARG A 13 -7.50 7.56 -8.85
CA ARG A 13 -7.47 6.14 -9.23
C ARG A 13 -6.03 5.66 -9.40
N ASN A 14 -5.21 6.45 -10.08
CA ASN A 14 -3.80 6.12 -10.30
C ASN A 14 -3.03 6.14 -8.97
N ALA A 15 -3.22 7.16 -8.13
CA ALA A 15 -2.55 7.23 -6.82
C ALA A 15 -2.89 6.01 -5.93
N TYR A 16 -4.16 5.60 -5.88
CA TYR A 16 -4.58 4.44 -5.09
C TYR A 16 -4.03 3.13 -5.65
N ALA A 17 -4.00 2.97 -6.98
CA ALA A 17 -3.45 1.79 -7.64
C ALA A 17 -1.91 1.69 -7.46
N GLU A 18 -1.21 2.82 -7.56
CA GLU A 18 0.24 2.90 -7.33
C GLU A 18 0.60 2.54 -5.89
N PHE A 19 -0.17 3.03 -4.91
CA PHE A 19 0.03 2.66 -3.51
C PHE A 19 -0.20 1.16 -3.28
N LEU A 20 -1.28 0.59 -3.83
CA LEU A 20 -1.57 -0.83 -3.71
C LEU A 20 -0.45 -1.70 -4.30
N SER A 21 0.07 -1.30 -5.47
CA SER A 21 1.17 -2.00 -6.13
C SER A 21 2.47 -1.94 -5.32
N ALA A 22 2.76 -0.79 -4.69
CA ALA A 22 3.90 -0.62 -3.81
C ALA A 22 3.77 -1.48 -2.54
N ALA A 23 2.59 -1.48 -1.92
CA ALA A 23 2.27 -2.30 -0.75
C ALA A 23 2.45 -3.81 -1.04
N ASP A 24 1.92 -4.29 -2.16
CA ASP A 24 2.06 -5.70 -2.59
C ASP A 24 3.55 -6.06 -2.86
N SER A 25 4.32 -5.11 -3.40
CA SER A 25 5.76 -5.27 -3.65
C SER A 25 6.57 -5.33 -2.35
N GLU A 26 6.29 -4.47 -1.38
CA GLU A 26 6.95 -4.47 -0.07
C GLU A 26 6.59 -5.72 0.75
N ALA A 27 5.32 -6.15 0.71
CA ALA A 27 4.92 -7.41 1.33
C ALA A 27 5.69 -8.60 0.73
N SER A 28 5.92 -8.60 -0.59
CA SER A 28 6.74 -9.62 -1.26
C SER A 28 8.21 -9.58 -0.81
N VAL A 29 8.76 -8.39 -0.50
CA VAL A 29 10.10 -8.27 0.11
C VAL A 29 10.11 -8.85 1.53
N CYS A 30 9.06 -8.59 2.32
CA CYS A 30 8.91 -9.14 3.67
C CYS A 30 8.84 -10.67 3.65
N TRP A 31 8.10 -11.25 2.70
CA TRP A 31 8.07 -12.69 2.47
C TRP A 31 9.45 -13.26 2.16
N ARG A 32 10.15 -12.71 1.14
CA ARG A 32 11.47 -13.17 0.73
C ARG A 32 12.49 -13.10 1.86
N LYS A 33 12.41 -12.07 2.70
CA LYS A 33 13.23 -11.95 3.90
C LYS A 33 12.96 -13.08 4.87
N ALA A 34 11.70 -13.32 5.22
CA ALA A 34 11.31 -14.37 6.15
C ALA A 34 11.66 -15.77 5.64
N ASP A 35 11.63 -15.96 4.32
CA ASP A 35 12.00 -17.21 3.65
C ASP A 35 13.52 -17.38 3.43
N GLY A 36 14.33 -16.37 3.78
CA GLY A 36 15.79 -16.44 3.64
C GLY A 36 16.30 -16.38 2.20
N GLN A 37 15.56 -15.76 1.29
CA GLN A 37 15.88 -15.73 -0.15
C GLN A 37 16.94 -14.69 -0.55
N TYR A 38 17.41 -13.86 0.37
CA TYR A 38 18.49 -12.90 0.12
C TYR A 38 19.85 -13.52 0.49
N GLY A 39 20.90 -13.17 -0.25
CA GLY A 39 22.25 -13.68 -0.08
C GLY A 39 22.95 -13.21 1.20
N GLY A 40 22.37 -12.26 1.92
CA GLY A 40 22.85 -11.83 3.23
C GLY A 40 22.09 -10.66 3.83
N PRO A 41 22.53 -10.18 5.01
CA PRO A 41 21.90 -9.07 5.73
C PRO A 41 21.91 -7.75 4.93
N GLU A 42 23.01 -7.44 4.24
CA GLU A 42 23.13 -6.20 3.45
C GLU A 42 22.12 -6.15 2.30
N GLU A 43 21.99 -7.25 1.54
CA GLU A 43 21.02 -7.35 0.45
C GLU A 43 19.58 -7.28 0.98
N THR A 44 19.32 -7.93 2.12
CA THR A 44 18.02 -7.87 2.80
C THR A 44 17.66 -6.43 3.16
N THR A 45 18.57 -5.71 3.83
CA THR A 45 18.37 -4.32 4.23
C THR A 45 18.15 -3.42 3.02
N ALA A 46 18.98 -3.54 1.98
CA ALA A 46 18.84 -2.74 0.76
C ALA A 46 17.47 -2.97 0.08
N ALA A 47 17.01 -4.22 0.01
CA ALA A 47 15.70 -4.55 -0.55
C ALA A 47 14.55 -3.99 0.30
N GLN A 48 14.66 -4.05 1.64
CA GLN A 48 13.67 -3.47 2.54
C GLN A 48 13.60 -1.95 2.43
N ASP A 49 14.75 -1.26 2.45
CA ASP A 49 14.81 0.20 2.38
C ASP A 49 14.29 0.73 1.05
N ALA A 50 14.63 0.07 -0.06
CA ALA A 50 14.13 0.41 -1.37
C ALA A 50 12.60 0.27 -1.45
N ALA A 51 12.05 -0.85 -0.97
CA ALA A 51 10.61 -1.08 -0.96
C ALA A 51 9.88 -0.10 -0.04
N TYR A 52 10.39 0.10 1.17
CA TYR A 52 9.85 1.07 2.14
C TYR A 52 9.77 2.48 1.57
N THR A 53 10.83 2.93 0.90
CA THR A 53 10.88 4.27 0.29
C THR A 53 9.77 4.44 -0.75
N VAL A 54 9.61 3.46 -1.65
CA VAL A 54 8.56 3.51 -2.67
C VAL A 54 7.17 3.51 -2.04
N THR A 55 6.88 2.62 -1.09
CA THR A 55 5.58 2.57 -0.44
C THR A 55 5.30 3.86 0.35
N ARG A 56 6.30 4.39 1.06
CA ARG A 56 6.16 5.64 1.83
C ARG A 56 5.83 6.82 0.91
N ASP A 57 6.48 6.91 -0.24
CA ASP A 57 6.21 7.97 -1.22
C ASP A 57 4.79 7.87 -1.79
N ARG A 58 4.32 6.66 -2.14
CA ARG A 58 2.93 6.49 -2.63
C ARG A 58 1.90 6.74 -1.54
N TYR A 59 2.18 6.32 -0.31
CA TYR A 59 1.34 6.62 0.84
C TYR A 59 1.26 8.13 1.12
N ASN A 60 2.38 8.86 1.04
CA ASN A 60 2.39 10.30 1.23
C ASN A 60 1.50 11.03 0.22
N ARG A 61 1.44 10.57 -1.03
CA ARG A 61 0.55 11.15 -2.05
C ARG A 61 -0.93 11.03 -1.67
N ILE A 62 -1.32 9.92 -1.05
CA ILE A 62 -2.69 9.73 -0.54
C ILE A 62 -2.99 10.75 0.56
N LEU A 63 -2.03 11.03 1.45
CA LEU A 63 -2.22 11.93 2.59
C LEU A 63 -2.27 13.43 2.26
N VAL A 64 -1.82 13.84 1.07
CA VAL A 64 -1.84 15.26 0.66
C VAL A 64 -3.27 15.74 0.41
N GLU A 65 -4.17 14.84 0.04
CA GLU A 65 -5.55 15.19 -0.24
C GLU A 65 -6.38 15.31 1.06
N PRO A 66 -7.38 16.21 1.10
CA PRO A 66 -8.27 16.31 2.25
C PRO A 66 -9.24 15.13 2.36
N VAL A 67 -9.43 14.37 1.27
CA VAL A 67 -10.37 13.26 1.17
C VAL A 67 -9.65 12.07 0.54
N GLY A 68 -9.80 10.90 1.15
CA GLY A 68 -9.22 9.65 0.66
C GLY A 68 -9.26 8.55 1.71
N PRO A 69 -8.90 7.30 1.34
CA PRO A 69 -8.90 6.14 2.22
C PRO A 69 -7.70 6.14 3.19
N HIS A 70 -7.51 7.23 3.95
CA HIS A 70 -6.30 7.46 4.75
C HIS A 70 -6.14 6.43 5.87
N LYS A 71 -7.23 6.13 6.57
CA LYS A 71 -7.22 5.21 7.72
C LYS A 71 -6.91 3.80 7.26
N GLU A 72 -7.47 3.41 6.12
CA GLU A 72 -7.29 2.09 5.51
C GLU A 72 -5.89 1.96 4.91
N ALA A 73 -5.37 3.01 4.28
CA ALA A 73 -3.99 3.05 3.82
C ALA A 73 -3.01 2.91 4.99
N GLN A 74 -3.24 3.62 6.09
CA GLN A 74 -2.45 3.48 7.31
C GLN A 74 -2.53 2.05 7.87
N ALA A 75 -3.73 1.47 7.95
CA ALA A 75 -3.91 0.10 8.42
C ALA A 75 -3.13 -0.91 7.57
N LEU A 76 -3.13 -0.74 6.24
CA LEU A 76 -2.35 -1.58 5.33
C LEU A 76 -0.84 -1.44 5.56
N ILE A 77 -0.34 -0.21 5.75
CA ILE A 77 1.07 0.03 6.13
C ILE A 77 1.42 -0.70 7.41
N GLU A 78 0.56 -0.66 8.43
CA GLU A 78 0.86 -1.35 9.68
C GLU A 78 0.89 -2.87 9.51
N GLN A 79 0.04 -3.45 8.66
CA GLN A 79 0.15 -4.87 8.32
C GLN A 79 1.47 -5.21 7.64
N ILE A 80 1.97 -4.38 6.72
CA ILE A 80 3.28 -4.58 6.08
C ILE A 80 4.40 -4.54 7.12
N ARG A 81 4.35 -3.61 8.07
CA ARG A 81 5.34 -3.53 9.16
C ARG A 81 5.33 -4.77 10.06
N LEU A 82 4.15 -5.33 10.33
CA LEU A 82 4.02 -6.58 11.07
C LEU A 82 4.63 -7.75 10.28
N LEU A 83 4.34 -7.86 8.98
CA LEU A 83 4.95 -8.87 8.11
C LEU A 83 6.47 -8.77 8.05
N GLY A 84 7.03 -7.55 8.02
CA GLY A 84 8.48 -7.33 7.94
C GLY A 84 9.27 -7.63 9.23
N ARG A 85 8.56 -7.76 10.36
CA ARG A 85 9.12 -8.13 11.68
C ARG A 85 8.93 -9.61 12.01
N ALA A 86 7.91 -10.24 11.43
CA ALA A 86 7.56 -11.63 11.67
C ALA A 86 8.57 -12.61 11.04
N THR A 87 8.75 -13.77 11.67
CA THR A 87 9.32 -14.96 11.01
C THR A 87 8.34 -15.53 9.99
N LYS A 88 8.78 -16.52 9.19
CA LYS A 88 7.96 -17.11 8.12
C LYS A 88 6.65 -17.70 8.66
N GLU A 89 6.71 -18.37 9.81
CA GLU A 89 5.57 -19.02 10.45
C GLU A 89 4.62 -18.01 11.12
N GLU A 90 5.13 -16.83 11.48
CA GLU A 90 4.38 -15.76 12.14
C GLU A 90 3.73 -14.77 11.16
N GLN A 91 4.05 -14.85 9.86
CA GLN A 91 3.49 -13.93 8.88
C GLN A 91 1.98 -14.12 8.70
N ASP A 92 1.23 -13.16 9.23
CA ASP A 92 -0.23 -13.12 9.10
C ASP A 92 -0.68 -12.54 7.74
N TRP A 93 -0.61 -13.39 6.72
CA TRP A 93 -1.10 -13.08 5.37
C TRP A 93 -2.60 -12.88 5.30
N ILE A 94 -3.37 -13.40 6.27
CA ILE A 94 -4.83 -13.25 6.31
C ILE A 94 -5.16 -11.81 6.68
N SER A 95 -4.55 -11.28 7.74
CA SER A 95 -4.75 -9.89 8.15
C SER A 95 -4.25 -8.89 7.10
N PHE A 96 -3.12 -9.16 6.44
CA PHE A 96 -2.66 -8.35 5.32
C PHE A 96 -3.67 -8.31 4.17
N LYS A 97 -4.15 -9.47 3.70
CA LYS A 97 -5.15 -9.56 2.61
C LYS A 97 -6.45 -8.86 2.98
N LYS A 98 -6.90 -9.00 4.23
CA LYS A 98 -8.09 -8.31 4.73
C LYS A 98 -7.92 -6.79 4.74
N ALA A 99 -6.79 -6.28 5.22
CA ALA A 99 -6.50 -4.85 5.20
C ALA A 99 -6.45 -4.31 3.76
N ARG A 100 -5.89 -5.10 2.83
CA ARG A 100 -5.86 -4.79 1.40
C ARG A 100 -7.26 -4.69 0.80
N GLU A 101 -8.15 -5.62 1.10
CA GLU A 101 -9.56 -5.59 0.67
C GLU A 101 -10.30 -4.36 1.21
N VAL A 102 -10.13 -4.07 2.50
CA VAL A 102 -10.73 -2.89 3.15
C VAL A 102 -10.26 -1.59 2.48
N PHE A 103 -8.98 -1.48 2.15
CA PHE A 103 -8.46 -0.33 1.40
C PHE A 103 -9.10 -0.22 0.01
N VAL A 104 -9.21 -1.32 -0.73
CA VAL A 104 -9.81 -1.33 -2.07
C VAL A 104 -11.27 -0.88 -2.03
N ASP A 105 -12.03 -1.33 -1.05
CA ASP A 105 -13.43 -0.94 -0.90
C ASP A 105 -13.58 0.53 -0.51
N ALA A 106 -12.76 1.04 0.42
CA ALA A 106 -12.74 2.46 0.75
C ALA A 106 -12.32 3.33 -0.46
N ALA A 107 -11.29 2.91 -1.21
CA ALA A 107 -10.85 3.59 -2.42
C ALA A 107 -11.97 3.67 -3.48
N ARG A 108 -12.74 2.58 -3.66
CA ARG A 108 -13.89 2.57 -4.57
C ARG A 108 -14.96 3.59 -4.18
N VAL A 109 -15.26 3.71 -2.89
CA VAL A 109 -16.21 4.70 -2.37
C VAL A 109 -15.69 6.11 -2.66
N CYS A 110 -14.46 6.43 -2.27
CA CYS A 110 -13.88 7.77 -2.53
C CYS A 110 -13.83 8.12 -4.03
N LEU A 111 -13.56 7.14 -4.90
CA LEU A 111 -13.56 7.34 -6.35
C LEU A 111 -14.96 7.60 -6.89
N LYS A 112 -15.98 6.91 -6.37
CA LYS A 112 -17.38 7.18 -6.74
C LYS A 112 -17.79 8.60 -6.32
N ASP A 113 -17.49 8.99 -5.08
CA ASP A 113 -17.80 10.32 -4.55
C ASP A 113 -17.12 11.44 -5.36
N THR A 114 -15.95 11.15 -5.98
CA THR A 114 -15.25 12.09 -6.86
C THR A 114 -16.00 12.38 -8.16
N LEU A 115 -16.82 11.43 -8.63
CA LEU A 115 -17.62 11.59 -9.85
C LEU A 115 -19.00 12.20 -9.57
N ASP A 116 -19.51 12.01 -8.36
CA ASP A 116 -20.82 12.48 -7.91
C ASP A 116 -20.79 13.95 -7.42
N GLY A 117 -19.61 14.48 -7.09
CA GLY A 117 -19.36 15.88 -6.74
C GLY A 117 -19.02 16.77 -7.94
#